data_AF-X1V8H4-F1
#
_entry.id   AF-X1V8H4-F1
#
_cell.length_a   1.000
_cell.length_b   1.000
_cell.length_c   1.000
_cell.angle_alpha   90.00
_cell.angle_beta   90.00
_cell.angle_gamma   90.00
#
_symmetry.space_group_name_H-M   'P 1'
#
loop_
_entity.id
_entity.type
_entity.pdbx_description
1 polymer ?
#
loop_
_entity_poly.entity_id
_entity_poly.type
_entity_poly.pdbx_seq_one_letter_code
_entity_poly.pdbx_strand_id
1 'polypeptide(L)'
;EKKSIKFMENSALQVVTKLSVNSNKPKVMREYRRSLRSLLHRCMIQGPASQTRDCLKKFKRSILGKVSFVKSIDEEQGIKLRKQFDRINWN
;
A
#
# COMPACT_ATOMS: atom_id res chain seq x y z
N GLU A 1 -40.49 -0.78 13.54
CA GLU A 1 -39.53 -1.73 12.93
C GLU A 1 -38.36 -2.00 13.86
N LYS A 2 -38.04 -3.26 14.16
CA LYS A 2 -36.79 -3.62 14.85
C LYS A 2 -35.65 -3.63 13.82
N LYS A 3 -34.74 -2.66 13.88
CA LYS A 3 -33.47 -2.74 13.13
C LYS A 3 -32.59 -3.78 13.80
N SER A 4 -32.30 -4.89 13.12
CA SER A 4 -31.25 -5.81 13.55
C SER A 4 -29.90 -5.17 13.24
N ILE A 5 -29.11 -4.91 14.28
CA ILE A 5 -27.74 -4.43 14.12
C ILE A 5 -26.85 -5.66 14.01
N LYS A 6 -26.19 -5.82 12.86
CA LYS A 6 -25.21 -6.89 12.68
C LYS A 6 -23.93 -6.47 13.39
N PHE A 7 -23.69 -7.04 14.57
CA PHE A 7 -22.45 -6.84 15.31
C PHE A 7 -21.32 -7.64 14.64
N MET A 8 -20.20 -6.97 14.32
CA MET A 8 -18.96 -7.64 13.92
C MET A 8 -18.03 -7.68 15.11
N GLU A 9 -17.65 -8.89 15.53
CA GLU A 9 -16.63 -9.08 16.56
C GLU A 9 -15.27 -8.54 16.11
N ASN A 10 -14.43 -8.16 17.07
CA ASN A 10 -13.06 -7.66 16.80
C ASN A 10 -12.12 -8.76 16.28
N SER A 11 -12.46 -10.03 16.53
CA SER A 11 -11.75 -11.21 16.01
C SER A 11 -11.76 -11.30 14.48
N ALA A 12 -12.81 -10.78 13.84
CA ALA A 12 -12.96 -10.74 12.39
C ALA A 12 -12.34 -9.47 11.80
N LEU A 13 -11.72 -9.55 10.62
CA LEU A 13 -11.16 -8.38 9.93
C LEU A 13 -12.27 -7.35 9.62
N GLN A 14 -12.14 -6.15 10.17
CA GLN A 14 -13.00 -5.01 9.89
C GLN A 14 -12.26 -4.06 8.95
N VAL A 15 -12.91 -3.71 7.84
CA VAL A 15 -12.37 -2.82 6.81
C VAL A 15 -13.31 -1.65 6.60
N VAL A 16 -12.80 -0.44 6.84
CA VAL A 16 -13.49 0.82 6.57
C VAL A 16 -12.64 1.60 5.58
N THR A 17 -13.23 2.07 4.48
CA THR A 17 -12.52 2.85 3.44
C THR A 17 -11.19 2.23 2.97
N LYS A 18 -11.13 0.87 2.92
CA LYS A 18 -9.94 0.06 2.58
C LYS A 18 -8.80 0.10 3.62
N LEU A 19 -9.08 0.55 4.84
CA LEU A 19 -8.20 0.49 6.00
C LEU A 19 -8.73 -0.54 6.99
N SER A 20 -7.82 -1.30 7.60
CA SER A 20 -8.15 -2.19 8.71
C SER A 20 -8.26 -1.40 10.00
N VAL A 21 -9.32 -1.63 10.77
CA VAL A 21 -9.62 -0.87 12.00
C VAL A 21 -9.62 -1.72 13.28
N ASN A 22 -9.25 -3.00 13.21
CA ASN A 22 -9.18 -3.89 14.38
C ASN A 22 -8.10 -3.49 15.41
N SER A 23 -7.18 -2.61 15.03
CA SER A 23 -6.10 -2.12 15.88
C SER A 23 -6.44 -0.75 16.45
N ASN A 24 -5.73 -0.34 17.52
CA ASN A 24 -5.89 0.98 18.15
C ASN A 24 -5.71 2.18 17.19
N LYS A 25 -5.08 1.97 16.03
CA LYS A 25 -4.98 2.93 14.93
C LYS A 25 -5.32 2.23 13.61
N PRO A 26 -5.98 2.91 12.65
CA PRO A 26 -6.22 2.37 11.32
C PRO A 26 -4.91 1.94 10.65
N LYS A 27 -4.92 0.79 9.97
CA LYS A 27 -3.75 0.28 9.24
C LYS A 27 -4.07 0.03 7.79
N VAL A 28 -3.09 0.25 6.92
CA VAL A 28 -3.18 -0.20 5.53
C VAL A 28 -3.21 -1.72 5.49
N MET A 29 -4.15 -2.28 4.70
CA MET A 29 -4.29 -3.72 4.51
C MET A 29 -2.94 -4.37 4.18
N ARG A 30 -2.68 -5.52 4.82
CA ARG A 30 -1.42 -6.26 4.67
C ARG A 30 -1.15 -6.63 3.21
N GLU A 31 -2.17 -7.06 2.49
CA GLU A 31 -2.09 -7.43 1.07
C GLU A 31 -1.66 -6.25 0.20
N TYR A 32 -2.24 -5.07 0.42
CA TYR A 32 -1.85 -3.85 -0.31
C TYR A 32 -0.36 -3.53 -0.11
N ARG A 33 0.11 -3.53 1.15
CA ARG A 33 1.53 -3.29 1.45
C ARG A 33 2.44 -4.38 0.86
N ARG A 34 2.02 -5.64 0.90
CA ARG A 34 2.76 -6.79 0.33
C ARG A 34 2.90 -6.66 -1.19
N SER A 35 1.81 -6.35 -1.88
CA SER A 35 1.81 -6.15 -3.33
C SER A 35 2.67 -4.96 -3.75
N LEU A 36 2.60 -3.85 -3.02
CA LEU A 36 3.45 -2.68 -3.28
C LEU A 36 4.93 -3.00 -3.06
N ARG A 37 5.28 -3.69 -1.97
CA ARG A 37 6.66 -4.15 -1.71
C ARG A 37 7.17 -5.07 -2.83
N SER A 38 6.33 -6.00 -3.28
CA SER A 38 6.67 -6.92 -4.39
C SER A 38 6.92 -6.15 -5.69
N LEU A 39 6.08 -5.16 -6.00
CA LEU A 39 6.26 -4.30 -7.18
C LEU A 39 7.58 -3.54 -7.13
N LEU A 40 7.91 -2.91 -5.99
CA LEU A 40 9.18 -2.20 -5.82
C LEU A 40 10.38 -3.14 -5.98
N HIS A 41 10.29 -4.35 -5.43
CA HIS A 41 11.31 -5.39 -5.59
C HIS A 41 11.52 -5.79 -7.05
N ARG A 42 10.43 -6.02 -7.80
CA ARG A 42 10.52 -6.33 -9.23
C ARG A 42 11.12 -5.18 -10.02
N CYS A 43 10.75 -3.93 -9.73
CA CYS A 43 11.38 -2.76 -10.36
C CYS A 43 12.89 -2.70 -10.09
N MET A 44 13.36 -3.11 -8.91
CA MET A 44 14.80 -3.16 -8.59
C MET A 44 15.53 -4.24 -9.38
N ILE A 45 14.93 -5.42 -9.57
CA ILE A 45 15.59 -6.56 -10.24
C ILE A 45 15.47 -6.50 -11.77
N GLN A 46 14.29 -6.19 -12.27
CA GLN A 46 13.93 -6.29 -13.69
C GLN A 46 13.86 -4.91 -14.37
N GLY A 47 14.16 -3.83 -13.64
CA GLY A 47 13.95 -2.45 -14.08
C GLY A 47 12.47 -2.04 -14.08
N PRO A 48 12.15 -0.76 -13.87
CA PRO A 48 10.77 -0.30 -13.80
C PRO A 48 10.04 -0.32 -15.15
N ALA A 49 10.78 -0.26 -16.27
CA ALA A 49 10.21 -0.37 -17.62
C ALA A 49 9.58 -1.76 -17.89
N SER A 50 10.07 -2.83 -17.25
CA SER A 50 9.47 -4.17 -17.41
C SER A 50 8.11 -4.31 -16.70
N GLN A 51 7.79 -3.41 -15.77
CA GLN A 51 6.57 -3.47 -14.94
C GLN A 51 5.44 -2.59 -15.48
N THR A 52 5.66 -1.85 -16.56
CA THR A 52 4.66 -0.96 -17.15
C THR A 52 4.71 -1.00 -18.68
N ARG A 53 3.55 -0.95 -19.32
CA ARG A 53 3.42 -0.71 -20.77
C ARG A 53 3.18 0.77 -21.08
N ASP A 54 3.06 1.60 -20.05
CA ASP A 54 2.76 3.03 -20.11
C ASP A 54 4.02 3.89 -19.94
N CYS A 55 3.82 5.21 -20.01
CA CYS A 55 4.86 6.19 -19.71
C CYS A 55 5.48 5.97 -18.32
N LEU A 56 6.79 5.69 -18.29
CA LEU A 56 7.59 5.45 -17.08
C LEU A 56 7.47 6.59 -16.05
N LYS A 57 7.37 7.84 -16.51
CA LYS A 57 7.21 9.01 -15.62
C LYS A 57 5.86 9.00 -14.88
N LYS A 58 4.77 8.61 -15.56
CA LYS A 58 3.44 8.46 -14.94
C LYS A 58 3.45 7.29 -13.95
N PHE A 59 4.08 6.19 -14.33
CA PHE A 59 4.23 5.01 -13.48
C PHE A 59 5.00 5.32 -12.19
N LYS A 60 6.15 6.00 -12.30
CA LYS A 60 6.95 6.48 -11.15
C LYS A 60 6.11 7.33 -10.20
N ARG A 61 5.35 8.30 -10.72
CA ARG A 61 4.46 9.18 -9.92
C ARG A 61 3.35 8.38 -9.23
N SER A 62 2.75 7.42 -9.93
CA SER A 62 1.72 6.55 -9.36
C SER A 62 2.25 5.73 -8.18
N ILE A 63 3.41 5.10 -8.33
CA ILE A 63 4.04 4.33 -7.23
C ILE A 63 4.39 5.26 -6.06
N LEU A 64 4.97 6.44 -6.33
CA LEU A 64 5.28 7.41 -5.30
C LEU A 64 4.03 7.83 -4.51
N GLY A 65 2.90 8.07 -5.19
CA GLY A 65 1.61 8.35 -4.55
C GLY A 65 1.14 7.21 -3.62
N LYS A 66 1.28 5.95 -4.06
CA LYS A 66 0.96 4.78 -3.23
C LYS A 66 1.84 4.69 -1.99
N VAL A 67 3.15 4.96 -2.14
CA VAL A 67 4.10 4.98 -1.01
C VAL A 67 3.74 6.11 -0.03
N SER A 68 3.44 7.30 -0.52
CA SER A 68 3.02 8.44 0.31
C SER A 68 1.72 8.16 1.07
N PHE A 69 0.75 7.51 0.43
CA PHE A 69 -0.49 7.06 1.09
C PHE A 69 -0.21 6.06 2.22
N VAL A 70 0.69 5.10 2.01
CA VAL A 70 1.06 4.19 3.11
C VAL A 70 1.71 4.96 4.24
N LYS A 71 2.62 5.90 3.95
CA LYS A 71 3.30 6.71 4.96
C LYS A 71 2.34 7.58 5.77
N SER A 72 1.28 8.13 5.17
CA SER A 72 0.32 8.96 5.90
C SER A 72 -0.54 8.18 6.91
N ILE A 73 -0.62 6.85 6.78
CA ILE A 73 -1.40 5.98 7.68
C ILE A 73 -0.48 5.19 8.63
N ASP A 74 0.63 4.68 8.11
CA ASP A 74 1.63 3.88 8.82
C ASP A 74 3.03 4.39 8.43
N GLU A 75 3.52 5.34 9.22
CA GLU A 75 4.76 6.06 8.93
C GLU A 75 5.97 5.11 8.84
N GLU A 76 6.07 4.15 9.76
CA GLU A 76 7.18 3.22 9.82
C GLU A 76 7.26 2.36 8.55
N GLN A 77 6.11 1.80 8.12
CA GLN A 77 6.05 1.02 6.90
C GLN A 77 6.24 1.90 5.66
N GLY A 78 5.73 3.13 5.68
CA GLY A 78 5.93 4.11 4.62
C GLY A 78 7.39 4.48 4.40
N ILE A 79 8.16 4.70 5.47
CA ILE A 79 9.61 4.98 5.39
C ILE A 79 10.34 3.78 4.77
N LYS A 80 10.01 2.55 5.18
CA LYS A 80 10.61 1.33 4.60
C LYS A 80 10.35 1.22 3.09
N LEU A 81 9.12 1.47 2.65
CA LEU A 81 8.76 1.46 1.23
C LEU A 81 9.43 2.61 0.46
N ARG A 82 9.53 3.79 1.06
CA ARG A 82 10.21 4.95 0.45
C ARG A 82 11.69 4.66 0.21
N LYS A 83 12.38 4.07 1.17
CA LYS A 83 13.78 3.61 1.00
C LYS A 83 13.96 2.63 -0.16
N GLN A 84 13.00 1.72 -0.38
CA GLN A 84 13.04 0.82 -1.54
C GLN A 84 12.78 1.56 -2.85
N PHE A 85 11.82 2.50 -2.86
CA PHE A 85 11.52 3.32 -4.02
C PHE A 85 12.73 4.16 -4.47
N ASP A 86 13.44 4.76 -3.52
CA ASP A 86 14.59 5.62 -3.79
C ASP A 86 15.81 4.85 -4.34
N ARG A 87 15.86 3.52 -4.16
CA ARG A 87 16.91 2.64 -4.70
C ARG A 87 16.68 2.20 -6.15
N ILE A 88 15.47 2.39 -6.69
CA ILE A 88 15.15 1.98 -8.05
C ILE A 88 15.85 2.92 -9.04
N ASN A 89 16.57 2.36 -10.02
CA ASN A 89 17.01 3.12 -11.17
C ASN A 89 15.81 3.41 -12.08
N TRP A 90 15.42 4.68 -12.18
CA TRP A 90 14.25 5.15 -12.92
C TRP A 90 14.58 5.66 -14.33
N ASN A 91 15.84 5.55 -14.74
CA ASN A 91 16.31 5.95 -16.06
C ASN A 91 16.03 4.88 -17.11
#